data_AF-A0A9P3GI49-F1
#
_entry.id   AF-A0A9P3GI49-F1
#
_cell.length_a   1.000
_cell.length_b   1.000
_cell.length_c   1.000
_cell.angle_alpha   90.00
_cell.angle_beta   90.00
_cell.angle_gamma   90.00
#
_symmetry.space_group_name_H-M   'P 1'
#
loop_
_entity.id
_entity.type
_entity.pdbx_description
1 polymer ?
#
loop_
_entity_poly.entity_id
_entity_poly.type
_entity_poly.pdbx_seq_one_letter_code
_entity_poly.pdbx_strand_id
1 'polypeptide(L)'
;MFSLLRHEVRSLTSSLCAAARPRFNTTAAAAPAYVPPASAGDVQQRRSWGRRLIKPESPNTFTGRADFYDAVDGLEEALTYSRQALRQLELLPLPQFALQSLPPPQPAWKSKKALLEMMQTRLTPSRYTRLITLLQQLDQYRRIAVVAGLDELAASIEHVVEVFEREDKEAYLARGQRKPVPLDEFGRTYTVGRRKESHARVWVIRTKLPEPEAAPAQEAAAPELNMPASMPELSQFNQPKPKAVPVTQILINNTPLAEYFASPIDRERVLRSLSLTGTLGAFNIFAIVRGGGSTGQAGAISLGIAKGVLAHMPDLSRVLRKAKLLRRDPRMVERKKPGLAKARKAYTWVKR
;
A
#
# COMPACT_ATOMS: atom_id res chain seq x y z
N MET A 1 18.10 16.93 20.03
CA MET A 1 17.19 16.76 18.88
C MET A 1 16.03 17.75 18.91
N PHE A 2 15.23 17.85 19.98
CA PHE A 2 14.12 18.81 20.02
C PHE A 2 14.52 20.28 20.15
N SER A 3 15.65 20.58 20.83
CA SER A 3 16.23 21.94 20.79
C SER A 3 16.79 22.30 19.41
N LEU A 4 17.17 21.32 18.59
CA LEU A 4 17.61 21.49 17.20
C LEU A 4 16.42 21.72 16.26
N LEU A 5 15.32 20.97 16.41
CA LEU A 5 14.04 21.24 15.75
C LEU A 5 13.54 22.67 16.04
N ARG A 6 13.69 23.12 17.29
CA ARG A 6 13.32 24.48 17.69
C ARG A 6 14.25 25.54 17.11
N HIS A 7 15.54 25.22 16.91
CA HIS A 7 16.48 26.11 16.23
C HIS A 7 16.26 26.12 14.71
N GLU A 8 15.98 24.99 14.07
CA GLU A 8 15.72 24.90 12.64
C GLU A 8 14.40 25.55 12.25
N VAL A 9 13.30 25.21 12.94
CA VAL A 9 11.97 25.81 12.70
C VAL A 9 11.96 27.30 13.05
N ARG A 10 12.68 27.75 14.11
CA ARG A 10 12.86 29.19 14.38
C ARG A 10 13.86 29.88 13.47
N SER A 11 14.86 29.20 12.92
CA SER A 11 15.86 29.81 12.02
C SER A 11 15.32 30.02 10.61
N LEU A 12 14.50 29.09 10.12
CA LEU A 12 13.80 29.24 8.84
C LEU A 12 12.74 30.34 8.92
N THR A 13 12.01 30.41 10.03
CA THR A 13 11.06 31.53 10.26
C THR A 13 11.76 32.84 10.60
N SER A 14 12.92 32.86 11.26
CA SER A 14 13.63 34.11 11.59
C SER A 14 14.43 34.69 10.42
N SER A 15 14.96 33.85 9.52
CA SER A 15 15.68 34.32 8.32
C SER A 15 14.78 35.11 7.36
N LEU A 16 13.50 34.75 7.28
CA LEU A 16 12.49 35.46 6.48
C LEU A 16 11.82 36.62 7.27
N CYS A 17 11.73 36.55 8.60
CA CYS A 17 11.15 37.62 9.43
C CYS A 17 12.14 38.76 9.77
N ALA A 18 13.43 38.61 9.44
CA ALA A 18 14.45 39.63 9.70
C ALA A 18 14.26 40.94 8.90
N ALA A 19 13.39 40.95 7.88
CA ALA A 19 13.19 42.10 7.00
C ALA A 19 12.19 43.17 7.51
N ALA A 20 11.46 42.95 8.61
CA ALA A 20 10.35 43.83 8.99
C ALA A 20 10.29 44.18 10.48
N ARG A 21 11.41 44.63 11.07
CA ARG A 21 11.35 45.38 12.33
C ARG A 21 11.79 46.83 12.11
N PRO A 22 10.92 47.83 12.33
CA PRO A 22 11.35 49.22 12.31
C PRO A 22 12.38 49.40 13.44
N ARG A 23 13.61 49.76 13.05
CA ARG A 23 14.62 50.22 14.00
C ARG A 23 14.14 51.56 14.53
N PHE A 24 13.53 51.57 15.71
CA PHE A 24 13.37 52.79 16.47
C PHE A 24 14.77 53.23 16.92
N ASN A 25 15.35 54.19 16.18
CA ASN A 25 16.52 54.93 16.62
C ASN A 25 16.08 55.83 17.78
N THR A 26 16.09 55.31 19.01
CA THR A 26 16.08 56.17 20.18
C THR A 26 17.44 56.85 20.26
N THR A 27 17.51 58.09 19.81
CA THR A 27 18.60 59.02 20.14
C THR A 27 18.52 59.31 21.64
N ALA A 28 19.11 58.42 22.45
CA ALA A 28 19.36 58.71 23.85
C ALA A 28 20.43 59.80 23.91
N ALA A 29 20.06 60.99 24.40
CA ALA A 29 21.00 62.05 24.70
C ALA A 29 22.05 61.52 25.70
N ALA A 30 23.33 61.64 25.33
CA ALA A 30 24.44 61.19 26.15
C ALA A 30 24.51 62.02 27.44
N ALA A 31 24.07 61.44 28.56
CA ALA A 31 24.37 61.99 29.88
C ALA A 31 25.89 61.93 30.13
N PRO A 32 26.49 62.92 30.81
CA PRO A 32 27.92 62.90 31.09
C PRO A 32 28.27 61.67 31.94
N ALA A 33 29.33 60.97 31.55
CA ALA A 33 29.81 59.80 32.26
C ALA A 33 30.14 60.19 33.71
N TYR A 34 29.45 59.57 34.67
CA TYR A 34 29.74 59.71 36.08
C TYR A 34 31.17 59.20 36.36
N VAL A 35 32.09 60.11 36.70
CA VAL A 35 33.46 59.80 37.10
C VAL A 35 33.49 59.66 38.62
N PRO A 36 33.69 58.44 39.17
CA PRO A 36 33.71 58.25 40.61
C PRO A 36 34.95 58.88 41.26
N PRO A 37 34.87 59.28 42.54
CA PRO A 37 35.97 59.95 43.25
C PRO A 37 37.16 59.02 43.48
N ALA A 38 38.38 59.60 43.47
CA ALA A 38 39.66 58.89 43.53
C ALA A 38 39.90 58.05 44.81
N SER A 39 39.09 58.24 45.86
CA SER A 39 39.14 57.44 47.09
C SER A 39 38.48 56.05 46.96
N ALA A 40 37.81 55.77 45.84
CA ALA A 40 37.22 54.46 45.54
C ALA A 40 38.19 53.50 44.82
N GLY A 41 39.49 53.55 45.19
CA GLY A 41 40.47 52.55 44.76
C GLY A 41 40.00 51.16 45.20
N ASP A 42 39.95 50.23 44.25
CA ASP A 42 39.60 48.80 44.40
C ASP A 42 38.13 48.35 44.51
N VAL A 43 37.13 49.22 44.37
CA VAL A 43 35.73 48.73 44.31
C VAL A 43 35.27 48.37 42.88
N GLN A 44 35.98 48.81 41.85
CA GLN A 44 35.53 48.68 40.46
C GLN A 44 35.77 47.30 39.80
N GLN A 45 36.47 46.37 40.45
CA GLN A 45 36.76 45.04 39.87
C GLN A 45 36.03 43.87 40.54
N ARG A 46 34.97 44.13 41.31
CA ARG A 46 34.01 43.09 41.73
C ARG A 46 32.64 43.31 41.10
N ARG A 47 32.60 43.63 39.80
CA ARG A 47 31.46 43.19 38.97
C ARG A 47 31.60 41.68 38.76
N SER A 48 31.47 40.91 39.84
CA SER A 48 31.26 39.47 39.74
C SER A 48 29.94 39.31 39.01
N TRP A 49 30.04 39.10 37.70
CA TRP A 49 29.06 38.48 36.82
C TRP A 49 27.84 38.01 37.60
N GLY A 50 26.82 38.88 37.64
CA GLY A 50 25.56 38.53 38.27
C GLY A 50 25.13 37.19 37.72
N ARG A 51 24.90 36.21 38.61
CA ARG A 51 24.49 34.85 38.22
C ARG A 51 23.42 35.01 37.16
N ARG A 52 23.71 34.68 35.91
CA ARG A 52 22.71 34.76 34.86
C ARG A 52 21.63 33.77 35.27
N LEU A 53 20.42 34.25 35.53
CA LEU A 53 19.29 33.35 35.74
C LEU A 53 19.20 32.48 34.49
N ILE A 54 19.37 31.18 34.67
CA ILE A 54 19.18 30.20 33.61
C ILE A 54 17.69 30.22 33.30
N LYS A 55 17.32 30.87 32.19
CA LYS A 55 15.95 30.83 31.70
C LYS A 55 15.66 29.40 31.24
N PRO A 56 14.47 28.86 31.50
CA PRO A 56 14.10 27.55 31.00
C PRO A 56 14.22 27.55 29.48
N GLU A 57 14.61 26.41 28.90
CA GLU A 57 14.77 26.31 27.46
C GLU A 57 13.45 26.62 26.77
N SER A 58 12.35 25.98 27.17
CA SER A 58 11.06 26.10 26.51
C SER A 58 10.00 26.86 27.33
N PRO A 59 9.05 27.54 26.67
CA PRO A 59 7.97 28.24 27.35
C PRO A 59 7.05 27.26 28.10
N ASN A 60 6.93 26.02 27.61
CA ASN A 60 6.07 24.99 28.16
C ASN A 60 6.71 24.18 29.30
N THR A 61 7.84 24.64 29.85
CA THR A 61 8.57 23.94 30.91
C THR A 61 7.69 23.59 32.12
N PHE A 62 6.76 24.49 32.50
CA PHE A 62 5.91 24.30 33.68
C PHE A 62 4.67 23.40 33.45
N THR A 63 4.47 22.87 32.24
CA THR A 63 3.32 22.01 31.90
C THR A 63 3.48 20.54 32.32
N GLY A 64 4.68 20.17 32.77
CA GLY A 64 5.08 18.78 33.06
C GLY A 64 5.26 17.90 31.81
N ARG A 65 5.06 18.44 30.60
CA ARG A 65 5.26 17.77 29.31
C ARG A 65 5.71 18.78 28.23
N ALA A 66 6.80 19.47 28.51
CA ALA A 66 7.34 20.52 27.65
C ALA A 66 7.48 20.06 26.18
N ASP A 67 8.19 18.94 25.94
CA ASP A 67 8.49 18.45 24.58
C ASP A 67 7.25 18.18 23.73
N PHE A 68 6.15 17.71 24.34
CA PHE A 68 4.91 17.46 23.63
C PHE A 68 4.22 18.76 23.21
N TYR A 69 4.10 19.72 24.13
CA TYR A 69 3.44 20.99 23.83
C TYR A 69 4.28 21.86 22.90
N ASP A 70 5.61 21.84 23.06
CA ASP A 70 6.51 22.51 22.13
C ASP A 70 6.37 21.95 20.69
N ALA A 71 6.17 20.64 20.55
CA ALA A 71 5.90 20.02 19.26
C ALA A 71 4.50 20.38 18.72
N VAL A 72 3.47 20.43 19.57
CA VAL A 72 2.12 20.85 19.16
C VAL A 72 2.11 22.31 18.72
N ASP A 73 2.75 23.19 19.49
CA ASP A 73 2.87 24.61 19.18
C ASP A 73 3.61 24.81 17.85
N GLY A 74 4.71 24.09 17.63
CA GLY A 74 5.43 24.12 16.35
C GLY A 74 4.56 23.67 15.16
N LEU A 75 3.71 22.65 15.34
CA LEU A 75 2.76 22.21 14.31
C LEU A 75 1.63 23.23 14.08
N GLU A 76 1.12 23.85 15.15
CA GLU A 76 0.07 24.88 15.07
C GLU A 76 0.60 26.18 14.42
N GLU A 77 1.83 26.58 14.73
CA GLU A 77 2.53 27.69 14.07
C GLU A 77 2.71 27.41 12.58
N ALA A 78 3.22 26.22 12.22
CA ALA A 78 3.39 25.81 10.83
C ALA A 78 2.06 25.74 10.06
N LEU A 79 0.99 25.25 10.69
CA LEU A 79 -0.36 25.25 10.13
C LEU A 79 -0.89 26.67 9.90
N THR A 80 -0.67 27.56 10.86
CA THR A 80 -1.13 28.94 10.76
C THR A 80 -0.40 29.67 9.65
N TYR A 81 0.92 29.50 9.57
CA TYR A 81 1.76 30.08 8.52
C TYR A 81 1.37 29.56 7.12
N SER A 82 1.33 28.23 6.94
CA SER A 82 0.95 27.62 5.65
C SER A 82 -0.46 28.01 5.22
N ARG A 83 -1.42 28.05 6.14
CA ARG A 83 -2.78 28.52 5.87
C ARG A 83 -2.81 29.99 5.46
N GLN A 84 -2.05 30.85 6.10
CA GLN A 84 -1.97 32.27 5.75
C GLN A 84 -1.36 32.45 4.36
N ALA A 85 -0.25 31.78 4.06
CA ALA A 85 0.39 31.82 2.74
C ALA A 85 -0.57 31.36 1.62
N LEU A 86 -1.24 30.22 1.81
CA LEU A 86 -2.21 29.70 0.84
C LEU A 86 -3.44 30.62 0.68
N ARG A 87 -3.85 31.31 1.74
CA ARG A 87 -4.95 32.31 1.68
C ARG A 87 -4.54 33.58 0.95
N GLN A 88 -3.32 34.05 1.15
CA GLN A 88 -2.78 35.22 0.44
C GLN A 88 -2.72 34.97 -1.08
N LEU A 89 -2.53 33.71 -1.48
CA LEU A 89 -2.54 33.27 -2.88
C LEU A 89 -3.93 32.82 -3.37
N GLU A 90 -4.99 33.06 -2.59
CA GLU A 90 -6.39 32.73 -2.92
C GLU A 90 -6.67 31.23 -3.19
N LEU A 91 -5.78 30.33 -2.76
CA LEU A 91 -5.94 28.88 -2.93
C LEU A 91 -6.87 28.25 -1.88
N LEU A 92 -7.25 28.98 -0.83
CA LEU A 92 -8.15 28.50 0.22
C LEU A 92 -9.35 29.44 0.41
N PRO A 93 -10.58 28.92 0.57
CA PRO A 93 -10.93 27.51 0.74
C PRO A 93 -11.11 26.74 -0.59
N LEU A 94 -10.54 25.53 -0.67
CA LEU A 94 -10.74 24.66 -1.83
C LEU A 94 -12.11 23.98 -1.81
N PRO A 95 -12.83 23.95 -2.94
CA PRO A 95 -14.07 23.19 -3.06
C PRO A 95 -13.79 21.68 -3.04
N GLN A 96 -14.80 20.89 -2.65
CA GLN A 96 -14.65 19.44 -2.44
C GLN A 96 -14.21 18.68 -3.70
N PHE A 97 -14.63 19.12 -4.89
CA PHE A 97 -14.20 18.50 -6.15
C PHE A 97 -12.69 18.65 -6.36
N ALA A 98 -12.13 19.81 -6.03
CA ALA A 98 -10.69 20.07 -6.18
C ALA A 98 -9.87 19.28 -5.16
N LEU A 99 -10.41 19.04 -3.96
CA LEU A 99 -9.78 18.17 -2.97
C LEU A 99 -9.71 16.71 -3.43
N GLN A 100 -10.69 16.24 -4.21
CA GLN A 100 -10.71 14.89 -4.76
C GLN A 100 -9.72 14.69 -5.91
N SER A 101 -9.38 15.76 -6.65
CA SER A 101 -8.37 15.70 -7.72
C SER A 101 -6.93 15.74 -7.21
N LEU A 102 -6.69 16.11 -5.95
CA LEU A 102 -5.34 16.11 -5.37
C LEU A 102 -4.75 14.69 -5.33
N PRO A 103 -3.43 14.52 -5.53
CA PRO A 103 -2.75 13.23 -5.39
C PRO A 103 -3.12 12.57 -4.05
N PRO A 104 -3.44 11.27 -3.98
CA PRO A 104 -3.93 10.64 -2.76
C PRO A 104 -2.91 10.78 -1.61
N PRO A 105 -3.37 11.06 -0.37
CA PRO A 105 -2.46 11.21 0.76
C PRO A 105 -1.77 9.86 1.04
N GLN A 106 -0.45 9.87 1.18
CA GLN A 106 0.35 8.69 1.58
C GLN A 106 1.04 8.84 2.96
N PRO A 107 0.36 9.35 4.01
CA PRO A 107 1.02 9.57 5.29
C PRO A 107 1.25 8.25 6.03
N ALA A 108 2.49 7.99 6.39
CA ALA A 108 2.88 6.90 7.27
C ALA A 108 3.40 7.46 8.60
N TRP A 109 2.49 8.00 9.42
CA TRP A 109 2.85 8.64 10.69
C TRP A 109 3.47 7.66 11.69
N LYS A 110 4.44 8.14 12.49
CA LYS A 110 5.03 7.39 13.61
C LYS A 110 3.94 6.82 14.50
N SER A 111 4.13 5.58 14.94
CA SER A 111 3.18 4.94 15.86
C SER A 111 3.19 5.67 17.22
N LYS A 112 2.10 5.53 18.00
CA LYS A 112 2.03 6.08 19.35
C LYS A 112 3.23 5.69 20.23
N LYS A 113 3.75 4.46 20.08
CA LYS A 113 4.93 3.98 20.83
C LYS A 113 6.20 4.71 20.38
N ALA A 114 6.42 4.82 19.07
CA ALA A 114 7.57 5.54 18.52
C ALA A 114 7.58 7.02 18.92
N LEU A 115 6.40 7.68 18.95
CA LEU A 115 6.31 9.07 19.44
C LEU A 115 6.57 9.19 20.94
N LEU A 116 6.20 8.19 21.74
CA LEU A 116 6.52 8.15 23.16
C LEU A 116 8.03 8.04 23.39
N GLU A 117 8.71 7.19 22.62
CA GLU A 117 10.17 7.05 22.68
C GLU A 117 10.88 8.34 22.24
N MET A 118 10.40 8.95 21.15
CA MET A 118 10.91 10.21 20.63
C MET A 118 10.79 11.34 21.67
N MET A 119 9.60 11.53 22.25
CA MET A 119 9.30 12.65 23.16
C MET A 119 9.58 12.35 24.63
N GLN A 120 10.03 11.13 24.98
CA GLN A 120 10.28 10.67 26.35
C GLN A 120 9.11 10.91 27.35
N THR A 121 7.88 11.06 26.86
CA THR A 121 6.71 11.39 27.68
C THR A 121 5.56 10.41 27.49
N ARG A 122 4.83 10.13 28.57
CA ARG A 122 3.62 9.27 28.49
C ARG A 122 2.51 9.97 27.70
N LEU A 123 2.25 9.48 26.49
CA LEU A 123 1.22 10.00 25.58
C LEU A 123 -0.13 9.28 25.79
N THR A 124 -1.20 10.05 26.03
CA THR A 124 -2.57 9.52 26.04
C THR A 124 -3.09 9.33 24.61
N PRO A 125 -4.09 8.45 24.37
CA PRO A 125 -4.67 8.28 23.04
C PRO A 125 -5.20 9.60 22.43
N SER A 126 -5.88 10.43 23.24
CA SER A 126 -6.46 11.70 22.76
C SER A 126 -5.41 12.71 22.30
N ARG A 127 -4.25 12.75 22.95
CA ARG A 127 -3.13 13.62 22.53
C ARG A 127 -2.48 13.13 21.26
N TYR A 128 -2.32 11.81 21.13
CA TYR A 128 -1.87 11.21 19.88
C TYR A 128 -2.82 11.55 18.72
N THR A 129 -4.14 11.41 18.91
CA THR A 129 -5.11 11.76 17.87
C THR A 129 -5.05 13.25 17.52
N ARG A 130 -4.90 14.14 18.52
CA ARG A 130 -4.70 15.59 18.26
C ARG A 130 -3.48 15.85 17.39
N LEU A 131 -2.34 15.23 17.70
CA LEU A 131 -1.10 15.37 16.93
C LEU A 131 -1.30 14.88 15.48
N ILE A 132 -1.91 13.71 15.30
CA ILE A 132 -2.20 13.15 13.98
C ILE A 132 -3.15 14.05 13.18
N THR A 133 -4.16 14.65 13.81
CA THR A 133 -5.06 15.58 13.11
C THR A 133 -4.34 16.83 12.61
N LEU A 134 -3.39 17.37 13.38
CA LEU A 134 -2.57 18.51 12.96
C LEU A 134 -1.66 18.14 11.78
N LEU A 135 -0.99 16.98 11.86
CA LEU A 135 -0.15 16.47 10.77
C LEU A 135 -0.95 16.21 9.49
N GLN A 136 -2.17 15.67 9.60
CA GLN A 136 -3.05 15.45 8.44
C GLN A 136 -3.46 16.76 7.76
N GLN A 137 -3.76 17.80 8.54
CA GLN A 137 -4.06 19.13 8.01
C GLN A 137 -2.85 19.73 7.29
N LEU A 138 -1.66 19.52 7.85
CA LEU A 138 -0.42 20.08 7.32
C LEU A 138 0.01 19.34 6.03
N ASP A 139 -0.15 18.02 5.94
CA ASP A 139 0.03 17.25 4.69
C ASP A 139 -1.00 17.63 3.62
N GLN A 140 -2.24 17.99 4.01
CA GLN A 140 -3.22 18.53 3.07
C GLN A 140 -2.71 19.85 2.44
N TYR A 141 -2.18 20.77 3.24
CA TYR A 141 -1.59 22.01 2.73
C TYR A 141 -0.35 21.76 1.87
N ARG A 142 0.50 20.80 2.24
CA ARG A 142 1.63 20.34 1.41
C ARG A 142 1.17 19.94 0.01
N ARG A 143 0.15 19.07 -0.06
CA ARG A 143 -0.39 18.56 -1.33
C ARG A 143 -0.95 19.67 -2.21
N ILE A 144 -1.62 20.65 -1.61
CA ILE A 144 -2.13 21.82 -2.32
C ILE A 144 -0.97 22.65 -2.87
N ALA A 145 0.06 22.90 -2.05
CA ALA A 145 1.24 23.67 -2.43
C ALA A 145 1.99 23.03 -3.61
N VAL A 146 2.18 21.69 -3.59
CA VAL A 146 2.82 20.94 -4.69
C VAL A 146 2.03 21.08 -5.99
N VAL A 147 0.70 20.96 -5.95
CA VAL A 147 -0.14 21.11 -7.15
C VAL A 147 -0.15 22.55 -7.67
N ALA A 148 -0.01 23.53 -6.78
CA ALA A 148 0.08 24.94 -7.13
C ALA A 148 1.48 25.39 -7.59
N GLY A 149 2.51 24.52 -7.51
CA GLY A 149 3.90 24.87 -7.86
C GLY A 149 4.63 25.73 -6.82
N LEU A 150 4.19 25.70 -5.56
CA LEU A 150 4.80 26.44 -4.44
C LEU A 150 5.85 25.57 -3.74
N ASP A 151 6.98 25.38 -4.41
CA ASP A 151 8.01 24.42 -3.99
C ASP A 151 8.66 24.79 -2.64
N GLU A 152 8.89 26.07 -2.36
CA GLU A 152 9.48 26.53 -1.08
C GLU A 152 8.55 26.26 0.10
N LEU A 153 7.26 26.55 -0.06
CA LEU A 153 6.25 26.26 0.95
C LEU A 153 6.16 24.75 1.15
N ALA A 154 6.09 23.97 0.06
CA ALA A 154 6.03 22.52 0.13
C ALA A 154 7.24 21.92 0.86
N ALA A 155 8.46 22.39 0.56
CA ALA A 155 9.69 21.95 1.20
C ALA A 155 9.75 22.31 2.69
N SER A 156 9.30 23.52 3.08
CA SER A 156 9.25 23.92 4.49
C SER A 156 8.28 23.05 5.30
N ILE A 157 7.13 22.73 4.71
CA ILE A 157 6.12 21.86 5.29
C ILE A 157 6.66 20.43 5.38
N GLU A 158 7.33 19.94 4.34
CA GLU A 158 7.97 18.62 4.30
C GLU A 158 9.04 18.45 5.40
N HIS A 159 9.90 19.44 5.61
CA HIS A 159 10.89 19.44 6.70
C HIS A 159 10.27 19.24 8.09
N VAL A 160 9.13 19.90 8.34
CA VAL A 160 8.40 19.74 9.60
C VAL A 160 7.74 18.37 9.71
N VAL A 161 7.19 17.86 8.61
CA VAL A 161 6.47 16.58 8.55
C VAL A 161 7.40 15.38 8.72
N GLU A 162 8.57 15.41 8.07
CA GLU A 162 9.54 14.31 8.00
C GLU A 162 9.91 13.79 9.39
N VAL A 163 10.05 14.70 10.37
CA VAL A 163 10.34 14.35 11.77
C VAL A 163 9.28 13.41 12.39
N PHE A 164 8.04 13.50 11.95
CA PHE A 164 6.92 12.69 12.43
C PHE A 164 6.54 11.54 11.50
N GLU A 165 7.21 11.41 10.35
CA GLU A 165 7.07 10.26 9.46
C GLU A 165 7.83 9.03 9.98
N ARG A 166 7.38 7.85 9.60
CA ARG A 166 8.12 6.61 9.87
C ARG A 166 9.31 6.50 8.93
N GLU A 167 10.43 6.06 9.50
CA GLU A 167 11.62 5.65 8.73
C GLU A 167 11.26 4.54 7.72
N ASP A 168 10.46 3.54 8.15
CA ASP A 168 9.97 2.44 7.30
C ASP A 168 8.72 2.79 6.46
N LYS A 169 8.62 4.01 5.91
CA LYS A 169 7.42 4.47 5.17
C LYS A 169 7.06 3.54 4.01
N GLU A 170 8.03 3.20 3.17
CA GLU A 170 7.82 2.33 2.01
C GLU A 170 7.38 0.92 2.40
N ALA A 171 8.05 0.32 3.39
CA ALA A 171 7.69 -1.00 3.90
C ALA A 171 6.30 -1.02 4.55
N TYR A 172 5.89 0.08 5.20
CA TYR A 172 4.55 0.23 5.76
C TYR A 172 3.48 0.35 4.67
N LEU A 173 3.71 1.13 3.62
CA LEU A 173 2.78 1.27 2.49
C LEU A 173 2.67 -0.02 1.68
N ALA A 174 3.78 -0.74 1.54
CA ALA A 174 3.81 -2.06 0.92
C ALA A 174 3.10 -3.14 1.76
N ARG A 175 2.85 -2.88 3.06
CA ARG A 175 2.21 -3.85 3.96
C ARG A 175 0.80 -4.20 3.47
N GLY A 176 0.62 -5.43 3.01
CA GLY A 176 -0.66 -5.95 2.55
C GLY A 176 -0.82 -5.98 1.03
N GLN A 177 0.06 -5.29 0.29
CA GLN A 177 0.23 -5.57 -1.13
C GLN A 177 0.98 -6.90 -1.26
N ARG A 178 0.45 -7.80 -2.10
CA ARG A 178 1.13 -9.07 -2.39
C ARG A 178 2.15 -8.81 -3.48
N LYS A 179 3.37 -9.32 -3.31
CA LYS A 179 4.36 -9.34 -4.39
C LYS A 179 3.75 -10.03 -5.61
N PRO A 180 3.79 -9.40 -6.81
CA PRO A 180 3.29 -10.03 -8.02
C PRO A 180 4.08 -11.31 -8.29
N VAL A 181 3.41 -12.30 -8.87
CA VAL A 181 4.10 -13.53 -9.30
C VAL A 181 4.80 -13.21 -10.63
N PRO A 182 6.12 -13.42 -10.75
CA PRO A 182 6.84 -13.17 -11.99
C PRO A 182 6.41 -14.16 -13.09
N LEU A 183 6.59 -13.74 -14.34
CA LEU A 183 6.42 -14.58 -15.52
C LEU A 183 7.78 -15.17 -15.90
N ASP A 184 7.80 -16.45 -16.21
CA ASP A 184 9.00 -17.15 -16.70
C ASP A 184 9.28 -16.76 -18.16
N GLU A 185 10.45 -17.14 -18.69
CA GLU A 185 10.86 -16.94 -20.09
C GLU A 185 9.82 -17.47 -21.11
N PHE A 186 9.14 -18.55 -20.76
CA PHE A 186 8.12 -19.19 -21.59
C PHE A 186 6.72 -18.58 -21.44
N GLY A 187 6.57 -17.45 -20.74
CA GLY A 187 5.28 -16.82 -20.45
C GLY A 187 4.40 -17.66 -19.52
N ARG A 188 5.00 -18.51 -18.69
CA ARG A 188 4.31 -19.37 -17.72
C ARG A 188 4.40 -18.72 -16.34
N THR A 189 3.40 -18.96 -15.50
CA THR A 189 3.43 -18.52 -14.11
C THR A 189 3.51 -19.73 -13.18
N TYR A 190 4.51 -19.77 -12.31
CA TYR A 190 4.62 -20.78 -11.27
C TYR A 190 3.90 -20.35 -9.99
N THR A 191 2.95 -21.16 -9.53
CA THR A 191 2.18 -20.86 -8.32
C THR A 191 1.99 -22.07 -7.43
N VAL A 192 1.74 -21.80 -6.14
CA VAL A 192 1.53 -22.84 -5.12
C VAL A 192 0.19 -22.64 -4.42
N GLY A 193 -0.57 -23.73 -4.35
CA GLY A 193 -1.79 -23.85 -3.58
C GLY A 193 -1.67 -24.89 -2.48
N ARG A 194 -2.31 -24.64 -1.34
CA ARG A 194 -2.33 -25.56 -0.19
C ARG A 194 -3.72 -25.60 0.43
N ARG A 195 -4.22 -26.80 0.74
CA ARG A 195 -5.46 -27.00 1.48
C ARG A 195 -5.37 -28.26 2.32
N LYS A 196 -5.61 -28.15 3.64
CA LYS A 196 -5.34 -29.24 4.59
C LYS A 196 -3.90 -29.76 4.38
N GLU A 197 -3.76 -31.04 4.09
CA GLU A 197 -2.49 -31.73 3.80
C GLU A 197 -2.09 -31.68 2.32
N SER A 198 -3.00 -31.29 1.42
CA SER A 198 -2.74 -31.26 -0.02
C SER A 198 -1.92 -30.04 -0.42
N HIS A 199 -0.89 -30.29 -1.22
CA HIS A 199 -0.03 -29.29 -1.84
C HIS A 199 -0.11 -29.43 -3.36
N ALA A 200 -0.29 -28.30 -4.06
CA ALA A 200 -0.35 -28.24 -5.51
C ALA A 200 0.66 -27.21 -6.03
N ARG A 201 1.49 -27.64 -6.99
CA ARG A 201 2.30 -26.77 -7.85
C ARG A 201 1.55 -26.62 -9.16
N VAL A 202 1.32 -25.39 -9.60
CA VAL A 202 0.50 -25.10 -10.77
C VAL A 202 1.25 -24.15 -11.69
N TRP A 203 1.39 -24.56 -12.94
CA TRP A 203 1.89 -23.77 -14.05
C TRP A 203 0.69 -23.35 -14.91
N VAL A 204 0.56 -22.06 -15.15
CA VAL A 204 -0.50 -21.49 -15.99
C VAL A 204 0.14 -20.78 -17.17
N ILE A 205 -0.31 -21.11 -18.37
CA ILE A 205 0.18 -20.58 -19.64
C ILE A 205 -1.02 -20.07 -20.43
N ARG A 206 -0.91 -18.91 -21.07
CA ARG A 206 -1.97 -18.44 -21.98
C ARG A 206 -2.03 -19.34 -23.21
N THR A 207 -3.22 -19.70 -23.66
CA THR A 207 -3.39 -20.44 -24.92
C THR A 207 -2.93 -19.53 -26.07
N LYS A 208 -2.06 -20.05 -26.94
CA LYS A 208 -1.78 -19.39 -28.22
C LYS A 208 -3.03 -19.59 -29.07
N LEU A 209 -3.56 -18.50 -29.64
CA LEU A 209 -4.55 -18.64 -30.70
C LEU A 209 -3.90 -19.49 -31.80
N PRO A 210 -4.59 -20.48 -32.39
CA PRO A 210 -4.07 -21.11 -33.60
C PRO A 210 -3.84 -19.98 -34.59
N GLU A 211 -2.59 -19.80 -35.01
CA GLU A 211 -2.32 -19.02 -36.22
C GLU A 211 -3.19 -19.64 -37.30
N PRO A 212 -3.98 -18.84 -38.05
CA PRO A 212 -4.79 -19.41 -39.11
C PRO A 212 -3.82 -20.19 -40.00
N GLU A 213 -4.00 -21.51 -40.04
CA GLU A 213 -3.25 -22.37 -40.95
C GLU A 213 -3.26 -21.66 -42.30
N ALA A 214 -2.07 -21.33 -42.80
CA ALA A 214 -1.91 -20.86 -44.16
C ALA A 214 -2.77 -21.76 -45.03
N ALA A 215 -3.76 -21.17 -45.71
CA ALA A 215 -4.68 -21.90 -46.56
C ALA A 215 -3.87 -22.93 -47.36
N PRO A 216 -4.25 -24.21 -47.38
CA PRO A 216 -3.50 -25.19 -48.16
C PRO A 216 -3.35 -24.62 -49.56
N ALA A 217 -2.08 -24.45 -49.97
CA ALA A 217 -1.74 -24.02 -51.31
C ALA A 217 -2.58 -24.83 -52.28
N GLN A 218 -3.29 -24.10 -53.15
CA GLN A 218 -4.19 -24.63 -54.15
C GLN A 218 -3.57 -25.88 -54.76
N GLU A 219 -4.28 -26.99 -54.59
CA GLU A 219 -4.07 -28.23 -55.32
C GLU A 219 -3.94 -27.85 -56.79
N ALA A 220 -2.73 -28.02 -57.31
CA ALA A 220 -2.37 -27.62 -58.65
C ALA A 220 -3.37 -28.22 -59.63
N ALA A 221 -4.00 -27.35 -60.42
CA ALA A 221 -4.86 -27.70 -61.52
C ALA A 221 -4.15 -28.72 -62.43
N ALA A 222 -4.72 -29.92 -62.54
CA ALA A 222 -4.53 -30.78 -63.70
C ALA A 222 -5.71 -30.52 -64.67
N PRO A 223 -5.47 -30.26 -65.97
CA PRO A 223 -6.53 -29.91 -66.89
C PRO A 223 -7.28 -31.14 -67.41
N GLU A 224 -8.61 -31.05 -67.31
CA GLU A 224 -9.67 -31.52 -68.21
C GLU A 224 -9.56 -32.85 -68.97
N LEU A 225 -10.53 -33.75 -68.72
CA LEU A 225 -11.21 -34.50 -69.80
C LEU A 225 -12.73 -34.70 -69.49
N ASN A 226 -13.51 -33.95 -70.26
CA ASN A 226 -14.92 -34.00 -70.66
C ASN A 226 -15.74 -35.30 -70.45
N MET A 227 -16.89 -35.22 -69.75
CA MET A 227 -18.10 -36.04 -69.92
C MET A 227 -19.34 -35.26 -69.38
N PRO A 228 -20.48 -35.16 -70.10
CA PRO A 228 -21.68 -34.47 -69.61
C PRO A 228 -22.82 -35.43 -69.25
N ALA A 229 -23.37 -35.35 -68.03
CA ALA A 229 -24.77 -35.74 -67.74
C ALA A 229 -25.25 -35.30 -66.33
N SER A 230 -26.30 -34.47 -66.34
CA SER A 230 -27.45 -34.42 -65.40
C SER A 230 -27.26 -34.35 -63.87
N MET A 231 -27.53 -33.16 -63.30
CA MET A 231 -28.56 -32.84 -62.27
C MET A 231 -28.16 -31.52 -61.56
N PRO A 232 -29.07 -30.55 -61.34
CA PRO A 232 -28.78 -29.40 -60.49
C PRO A 232 -29.00 -29.77 -59.03
N GLU A 233 -27.92 -30.02 -58.28
CA GLU A 233 -28.01 -30.20 -56.83
C GLU A 233 -28.36 -28.88 -56.15
N LEU A 234 -29.54 -28.86 -55.54
CA LEU A 234 -30.04 -27.82 -54.66
C LEU A 234 -29.08 -27.59 -53.48
N SER A 235 -28.60 -26.35 -53.38
CA SER A 235 -28.21 -25.67 -52.14
C SER A 235 -27.30 -26.48 -51.20
N GLN A 236 -26.00 -26.53 -51.54
CA GLN A 236 -24.98 -26.61 -50.50
C GLN A 236 -25.07 -25.34 -49.66
N PHE A 237 -25.81 -25.42 -48.55
CA PHE A 237 -25.73 -24.45 -47.47
C PHE A 237 -24.26 -24.32 -47.10
N ASN A 238 -23.69 -23.15 -47.40
CA ASN A 238 -22.35 -22.75 -47.04
C ASN A 238 -22.26 -22.75 -45.51
N GLN A 239 -21.98 -23.91 -44.91
CA GLN A 239 -21.73 -24.00 -43.48
C GLN A 239 -20.44 -23.22 -43.24
N PRO A 240 -20.46 -22.14 -42.44
CA PRO A 240 -19.24 -21.43 -42.12
C PRO A 240 -18.29 -22.43 -41.45
N LYS A 241 -17.12 -22.65 -42.07
CA LYS A 241 -16.07 -23.52 -41.54
C LYS A 241 -15.89 -23.21 -40.05
N PRO A 242 -16.09 -24.18 -39.13
CA PRO A 242 -16.07 -23.89 -37.71
C PRO A 242 -14.71 -23.28 -37.35
N LYS A 243 -14.72 -22.11 -36.71
CA LYS A 243 -13.51 -21.46 -36.23
C LYS A 243 -12.79 -22.44 -35.29
N ALA A 244 -11.52 -22.76 -35.57
CA ALA A 244 -10.71 -23.62 -34.70
C ALA A 244 -10.59 -22.97 -33.31
N VAL A 245 -11.37 -23.45 -32.36
CA VAL A 245 -11.31 -22.99 -30.96
C VAL A 245 -10.01 -23.51 -30.37
N PRO A 246 -9.17 -22.68 -29.71
CA PRO A 246 -7.97 -23.17 -29.05
C PRO A 246 -8.35 -24.21 -27.99
N VAL A 247 -7.85 -25.44 -28.14
CA VAL A 247 -8.13 -26.52 -27.21
C VAL A 247 -7.43 -26.21 -25.89
N THR A 248 -8.22 -25.85 -24.88
CA THR A 248 -7.71 -25.67 -23.52
C THR A 248 -7.50 -27.02 -22.86
N GLN A 249 -6.28 -27.26 -22.40
CA GLN A 249 -5.92 -28.51 -21.72
C GLN A 249 -5.60 -28.25 -20.26
N ILE A 250 -6.26 -29.00 -19.38
CA ILE A 250 -6.01 -29.02 -17.95
C ILE A 250 -5.52 -30.43 -17.58
N LEU A 251 -4.23 -30.50 -17.23
CA LEU A 251 -3.55 -31.74 -16.87
C LEU A 251 -3.16 -31.70 -15.40
N ILE A 252 -3.49 -32.77 -14.68
CA ILE A 252 -3.19 -32.95 -13.26
C ILE A 252 -2.37 -34.23 -13.12
N ASN A 253 -1.13 -34.14 -12.66
CA ASN A 253 -0.22 -35.29 -12.56
C ASN A 253 -0.15 -36.10 -13.88
N ASN A 254 -0.12 -35.40 -15.02
CA ASN A 254 -0.12 -35.94 -16.38
C ASN A 254 -1.42 -36.64 -16.84
N THR A 255 -2.48 -36.66 -16.04
CA THR A 255 -3.80 -37.14 -16.45
C THR A 255 -4.77 -35.98 -16.70
N PRO A 256 -5.75 -36.14 -17.62
CA PRO A 256 -6.74 -35.10 -17.88
C PRO A 256 -7.66 -34.89 -16.69
N LEU A 257 -8.17 -33.66 -16.53
CA LEU A 257 -9.04 -33.26 -15.42
C LEU A 257 -10.24 -34.21 -15.18
N ALA A 258 -10.85 -34.69 -16.26
CA ALA A 258 -12.02 -35.56 -16.20
C ALA A 258 -11.69 -36.95 -15.62
N GLU A 259 -10.53 -37.49 -15.97
CA GLU A 259 -10.07 -38.80 -15.50
C GLU A 259 -9.57 -38.73 -14.06
N TYR A 260 -8.81 -37.69 -13.72
CA TYR A 260 -8.23 -37.54 -12.38
C TYR A 260 -9.28 -37.36 -11.28
N PHE A 261 -10.28 -36.51 -11.50
CA PHE A 261 -11.37 -36.30 -10.55
C PHE A 261 -12.64 -37.00 -11.04
N ALA A 262 -13.05 -38.08 -10.38
CA ALA A 262 -14.32 -38.74 -10.66
C ALA A 262 -15.54 -37.86 -10.32
N SER A 263 -15.45 -37.07 -9.24
CA SER A 263 -16.57 -36.23 -8.78
C SER A 263 -16.69 -34.94 -9.60
N PRO A 264 -17.87 -34.61 -10.15
CA PRO A 264 -18.08 -33.38 -10.90
C PRO A 264 -17.92 -32.12 -10.02
N ILE A 265 -18.22 -32.22 -8.73
CA ILE A 265 -18.07 -31.11 -7.77
C ILE A 265 -16.61 -30.71 -7.62
N ASP A 266 -15.69 -31.70 -7.64
CA ASP A 266 -14.26 -31.43 -7.54
C ASP A 266 -13.73 -30.81 -8.85
N ARG A 267 -14.24 -31.22 -10.01
CA ARG A 267 -13.95 -30.58 -11.31
C ARG A 267 -14.42 -29.12 -11.32
N GLU A 268 -15.63 -28.85 -10.86
CA GLU A 268 -16.18 -27.49 -10.77
C GLU A 268 -15.33 -26.60 -9.85
N ARG A 269 -14.86 -27.11 -8.71
CA ARG A 269 -13.97 -26.37 -7.79
C ARG A 269 -12.68 -25.91 -8.46
N VAL A 270 -12.09 -26.74 -9.32
CA VAL A 270 -10.89 -26.40 -10.08
C VAL A 270 -11.21 -25.31 -11.11
N LEU A 271 -12.31 -25.49 -11.86
CA LEU A 271 -12.75 -24.56 -12.92
C LEU A 271 -13.32 -23.24 -12.39
N ARG A 272 -13.73 -23.19 -11.11
CA ARG A 272 -14.44 -22.05 -10.51
C ARG A 272 -13.72 -20.72 -10.71
N SER A 273 -12.39 -20.72 -10.63
CA SER A 273 -11.58 -19.51 -10.83
C SER A 273 -11.72 -18.96 -12.24
N LEU A 274 -11.59 -19.83 -13.25
CA LEU A 274 -11.69 -19.49 -14.67
C LEU A 274 -13.12 -19.12 -15.09
N SER A 275 -14.11 -19.86 -14.57
CA SER A 275 -15.53 -19.62 -14.85
C SER A 275 -15.95 -18.24 -14.35
N LEU A 276 -15.53 -17.87 -13.14
CA LEU A 276 -15.90 -16.60 -12.52
C LEU A 276 -15.26 -15.40 -13.22
N THR A 277 -14.05 -15.56 -13.75
CA THR A 277 -13.34 -14.52 -14.51
C THR A 277 -13.73 -14.48 -15.99
N GLY A 278 -14.55 -15.42 -16.48
CA GLY A 278 -14.88 -15.53 -17.90
C GLY A 278 -13.68 -15.93 -18.77
N THR A 279 -12.66 -16.55 -18.18
CA THR A 279 -11.40 -16.94 -18.87
C THR A 279 -11.32 -18.45 -19.13
N LEU A 280 -12.47 -19.12 -19.21
CA LEU A 280 -12.54 -20.50 -19.70
C LEU A 280 -12.10 -20.51 -21.16
N GLY A 281 -11.18 -21.39 -21.54
CA GLY A 281 -10.64 -21.41 -22.91
C GLY A 281 -9.31 -20.64 -23.10
N ALA A 282 -8.94 -19.78 -22.15
CA ALA A 282 -7.84 -18.84 -22.33
C ALA A 282 -6.48 -19.33 -21.81
N PHE A 283 -6.45 -20.38 -20.99
CA PHE A 283 -5.25 -20.83 -20.30
C PHE A 283 -5.08 -22.34 -20.34
N ASN A 284 -3.89 -22.80 -20.71
CA ASN A 284 -3.44 -24.17 -20.48
C ASN A 284 -2.86 -24.29 -19.07
N ILE A 285 -3.27 -25.35 -18.37
CA ILE A 285 -2.95 -25.53 -16.95
C ILE A 285 -2.31 -26.89 -16.75
N PHE A 286 -1.13 -26.88 -16.16
CA PHE A 286 -0.44 -28.07 -15.71
C PHE A 286 -0.28 -28.02 -14.20
N ALA A 287 -0.76 -29.04 -13.50
CA ALA A 287 -0.71 -29.10 -12.04
C ALA A 287 -0.07 -30.40 -11.57
N ILE A 288 0.87 -30.29 -10.62
CA ILE A 288 1.41 -31.44 -9.88
C ILE A 288 0.93 -31.35 -8.44
N VAL A 289 0.26 -32.40 -7.99
CA VAL A 289 -0.42 -32.43 -6.69
C VAL A 289 0.01 -33.63 -5.89
N ARG A 290 0.28 -33.40 -4.59
CA ARG A 290 0.70 -34.44 -3.64
C ARG A 290 0.00 -34.25 -2.29
N GLY A 291 -0.30 -35.36 -1.61
CA GLY A 291 -0.90 -35.38 -0.27
C GLY A 291 -2.40 -35.10 -0.20
N GLY A 292 -2.99 -35.42 0.95
CA GLY A 292 -4.42 -35.30 1.23
C GLY A 292 -5.33 -36.12 0.29
N GLY A 293 -6.64 -35.84 0.32
CA GLY A 293 -7.64 -36.51 -0.54
C GLY A 293 -8.13 -35.63 -1.70
N SER A 294 -8.97 -36.18 -2.58
CA SER A 294 -9.47 -35.54 -3.82
C SER A 294 -10.00 -34.12 -3.60
N THR A 295 -10.88 -33.92 -2.61
CA THR A 295 -11.49 -32.62 -2.28
C THR A 295 -10.47 -31.58 -1.78
N GLY A 296 -9.44 -32.04 -1.07
CA GLY A 296 -8.32 -31.21 -0.60
C GLY A 296 -7.45 -30.78 -1.77
N GLN A 297 -7.14 -31.73 -2.65
CA GLN A 297 -6.35 -31.53 -3.87
C GLN A 297 -7.04 -30.55 -4.83
N ALA A 298 -8.33 -30.74 -5.14
CA ALA A 298 -9.10 -29.82 -5.98
C ALA A 298 -9.08 -28.38 -5.44
N GLY A 299 -9.25 -28.22 -4.12
CA GLY A 299 -9.17 -26.90 -3.48
C GLY A 299 -7.77 -26.28 -3.49
N ALA A 300 -6.72 -27.10 -3.37
CA ALA A 300 -5.34 -26.63 -3.49
C ALA A 300 -5.03 -26.16 -4.92
N ILE A 301 -5.44 -26.93 -5.94
CA ILE A 301 -5.29 -26.56 -7.36
C ILE A 301 -6.03 -25.26 -7.66
N SER A 302 -7.29 -25.13 -7.21
CA SER A 302 -8.11 -23.93 -7.41
C SER A 302 -7.43 -22.65 -6.92
N LEU A 303 -6.80 -22.69 -5.74
CA LEU A 303 -6.01 -21.56 -5.20
C LEU A 303 -4.76 -21.27 -6.05
N GLY A 304 -4.11 -22.31 -6.59
CA GLY A 304 -2.97 -22.15 -7.50
C GLY A 304 -3.39 -21.46 -8.79
N ILE A 305 -4.41 -21.98 -9.47
CA ILE A 305 -4.95 -21.40 -10.70
C ILE A 305 -5.38 -19.94 -10.48
N ALA A 306 -6.10 -19.63 -9.40
CA ALA A 306 -6.53 -18.27 -9.11
C ALA A 306 -5.35 -17.29 -8.95
N LYS A 307 -4.22 -17.74 -8.39
CA LYS A 307 -2.99 -16.92 -8.31
C LYS A 307 -2.33 -16.79 -9.68
N GLY A 308 -2.30 -17.84 -10.49
CA GLY A 308 -1.72 -17.82 -11.82
C GLY A 308 -2.49 -16.86 -12.74
N VAL A 309 -3.82 -16.93 -12.73
CA VAL A 309 -4.68 -16.00 -13.48
C VAL A 309 -4.47 -14.55 -13.03
N LEU A 310 -4.33 -14.30 -11.72
CA LEU A 310 -4.05 -12.95 -11.20
C LEU A 310 -2.70 -12.40 -11.67
N ALA A 311 -1.70 -13.26 -11.88
CA ALA A 311 -0.39 -12.86 -12.38
C ALA A 311 -0.43 -12.41 -13.85
N HIS A 312 -1.26 -13.09 -14.66
CA HIS A 312 -1.50 -12.71 -16.06
C HIS A 312 -2.42 -11.48 -16.18
N MET A 313 -3.41 -11.35 -15.29
CA MET A 313 -4.44 -10.30 -15.33
C MET A 313 -4.65 -9.70 -13.93
N PRO A 314 -3.91 -8.65 -13.53
CA PRO A 314 -3.97 -8.08 -12.19
C PRO A 314 -5.33 -7.42 -11.87
N ASP A 315 -6.07 -6.98 -12.90
CA ASP A 315 -7.35 -6.28 -12.77
C ASP A 315 -8.44 -7.15 -12.11
N LEU A 316 -8.33 -8.47 -12.28
CA LEU A 316 -9.28 -9.45 -11.74
C LEU A 316 -9.13 -9.68 -10.23
N SER A 317 -8.15 -9.03 -9.59
CA SER A 317 -7.86 -9.16 -8.15
C SER A 317 -9.08 -8.87 -7.26
N ARG A 318 -9.86 -7.82 -7.57
CA ARG A 318 -11.05 -7.45 -6.79
C ARG A 318 -12.12 -8.54 -6.86
N VAL A 319 -12.35 -9.07 -8.06
CA VAL A 319 -13.34 -10.11 -8.35
C VAL A 319 -12.98 -11.43 -7.66
N LEU A 320 -11.74 -11.89 -7.82
CA LEU A 320 -11.23 -13.11 -7.19
C LEU A 320 -11.15 -13.02 -5.65
N ARG A 321 -10.87 -11.83 -5.11
CA ARG A 321 -10.86 -11.57 -3.66
C ARG A 321 -12.28 -11.61 -3.09
N LYS A 322 -13.25 -11.00 -3.77
CA LYS A 322 -14.67 -11.05 -3.39
C LYS A 322 -15.20 -12.49 -3.36
N ALA A 323 -14.78 -13.30 -4.33
CA ALA A 323 -15.08 -14.73 -4.42
C ALA A 323 -14.31 -15.62 -3.42
N LYS A 324 -13.43 -15.05 -2.59
CA LYS A 324 -12.58 -15.76 -1.60
C LYS A 324 -11.63 -16.80 -2.20
N LEU A 325 -11.32 -16.74 -3.50
CA LEU A 325 -10.44 -17.71 -4.18
C LEU A 325 -8.94 -17.45 -3.93
N LEU A 326 -8.58 -16.21 -3.58
CA LEU A 326 -7.19 -15.83 -3.28
C LEU A 326 -6.78 -16.03 -1.81
N ARG A 327 -7.73 -16.42 -0.95
CA ARG A 327 -7.49 -16.67 0.47
C ARG A 327 -7.23 -18.16 0.66
N ARG A 328 -6.10 -18.49 1.31
CA ARG A 328 -5.84 -19.87 1.74
C ARG A 328 -6.89 -20.26 2.78
N ASP A 329 -7.53 -21.43 2.59
CA ASP A 329 -8.42 -22.03 3.59
C ASP A 329 -7.58 -22.47 4.81
N PRO A 330 -7.75 -21.84 6.00
CA PRO A 330 -6.96 -22.15 7.18
C PRO A 330 -7.44 -23.40 7.94
N ARG A 331 -8.59 -23.98 7.54
CA ARG A 331 -9.18 -25.12 8.25
C ARG A 331 -8.24 -26.33 8.20
N MET A 332 -7.90 -26.85 9.38
CA MET A 332 -7.05 -28.03 9.57
C MET A 332 -7.74 -29.03 10.49
N VAL A 333 -7.37 -30.31 10.38
CA VAL A 333 -7.82 -31.34 11.32
C VAL A 333 -7.26 -31.01 12.70
N GLU A 334 -8.14 -30.85 13.69
CA GLU A 334 -7.72 -30.67 15.07
C GLU A 334 -7.16 -31.98 15.64
N ARG A 335 -6.11 -31.89 16.46
CA ARG A 335 -5.56 -33.05 17.17
C ARG A 335 -6.57 -33.65 18.15
N LYS A 336 -6.43 -34.94 18.45
CA LYS A 336 -7.12 -35.57 19.59
C LYS A 336 -6.64 -34.94 20.90
N LYS A 337 -7.57 -34.67 21.82
CA LYS A 337 -7.25 -34.20 23.18
C LYS A 337 -7.37 -35.38 24.16
N PRO A 338 -6.51 -35.47 25.19
CA PRO A 338 -6.65 -36.49 26.22
C PRO A 338 -8.01 -36.36 26.93
N GLY A 339 -8.58 -37.49 27.35
CA GLY A 339 -9.92 -37.54 27.96
C GLY A 339 -11.10 -37.41 26.98
N LEU A 340 -10.85 -37.15 25.70
CA LEU A 340 -11.89 -37.11 24.65
C LEU A 340 -11.71 -38.28 23.67
N ALA A 341 -12.84 -38.77 23.13
CA ALA A 341 -12.86 -39.82 22.10
C ALA A 341 -12.32 -39.32 20.75
N LYS A 342 -12.60 -38.05 20.39
CA LYS A 342 -12.06 -37.35 19.20
C LYS A 342 -11.58 -35.95 19.58
N ALA A 343 -11.35 -35.05 18.61
CA ALA A 343 -10.92 -33.68 18.89
C ALA A 343 -11.86 -32.92 19.86
N ARG A 344 -13.18 -33.14 19.73
CA ARG A 344 -14.22 -32.50 20.58
C ARG A 344 -15.23 -33.47 21.18
N LYS A 345 -15.38 -34.69 20.63
CA LYS A 345 -16.34 -35.68 21.13
C LYS A 345 -15.86 -36.23 22.48
N ALA A 346 -16.57 -35.90 23.56
CA ALA A 346 -16.37 -36.50 24.86
C ALA A 346 -16.93 -37.94 24.91
N TYR A 347 -16.44 -38.73 25.86
CA TYR A 347 -17.13 -39.97 26.26
C TYR A 347 -18.44 -39.62 26.97
N THR A 348 -19.36 -40.57 27.05
CA THR A 348 -20.64 -40.38 27.74
C THR A 348 -20.40 -40.04 29.21
N TRP A 349 -20.94 -38.92 29.67
CA TRP A 349 -20.86 -38.50 31.06
C TRP A 349 -22.05 -39.07 31.87
N VAL A 350 -21.79 -39.58 33.06
CA VAL A 350 -22.81 -40.18 33.96
C VAL A 350 -22.88 -39.33 35.23
N LYS A 351 -24.07 -38.80 35.55
CA LYS A 351 -24.28 -37.78 36.61
C LYS A 351 -24.32 -38.35 38.04
N ARG A 352 -24.95 -39.52 38.21
CA ARG A 352 -25.35 -40.22 39.46
C ARG A 352 -25.76 -39.34 40.64
#